data_AF-A0A7K4F7D9-F1
#
_entry.id   AF-A0A7K4F7D9-F1
#
_cell.length_a   1.000
_cell.length_b   1.000
_cell.length_c   1.000
_cell.angle_alpha   90.00
_cell.angle_beta   90.00
_cell.angle_gamma   90.00
#
_symmetry.space_group_name_H-M   'P 1'
#
loop_
_entity.id
_entity.type
_entity.pdbx_description
1 polymer ?
#
loop_
_entity_poly.entity_id
_entity_poly.type
_entity_poly.pdbx_seq_one_letter_code
_entity_poly.pdbx_strand_id
1 'polypeptide(L)'
;DEVGRGDVISEDGAVDVKTEITIDFQKSPFYKSEIAENQGCLVNIGLQIKAAKFTSINPLKITFEKPIVCKKGQIAVILKPESPTIRILGSGSIQ
;
A
#
# COMPACT_ATOMS: atom_id res chain seq x y z
N ASP A 1 -9.52 21.80 13.60
CA ASP A 1 -9.15 20.41 13.27
C ASP A 1 -9.78 19.95 11.95
N GLU A 2 -9.33 20.51 10.83
CA GLU A 2 -9.85 20.13 9.49
C GLU A 2 -8.82 19.36 8.65
N VAL A 3 -7.56 19.32 9.09
CA VAL A 3 -6.45 18.61 8.44
C VAL A 3 -5.72 17.76 9.47
N GLY A 4 -5.55 16.48 9.16
CA GLY A 4 -4.94 15.46 10.00
C GLY A 4 -3.71 14.80 9.38
N ARG A 5 -3.18 13.79 10.08
CA ARG A 5 -2.03 13.02 9.61
C ARG A 5 -2.41 12.15 8.42
N GLY A 6 -1.64 12.28 7.34
CA GLY A 6 -1.85 11.51 6.12
C GLY A 6 -2.83 12.18 5.14
N ASP A 7 -3.40 13.34 5.48
CA ASP A 7 -4.16 14.12 4.51
C ASP A 7 -3.24 14.65 3.42
N VAL A 8 -3.77 14.72 2.20
CA VAL A 8 -3.04 15.17 1.01
C VAL A 8 -3.75 16.39 0.45
N ILE A 9 -3.03 17.50 0.41
CA ILE A 9 -3.48 18.73 -0.24
C ILE A 9 -2.77 18.82 -1.58
N SER A 10 -3.52 18.91 -2.67
CA SER A 10 -2.98 19.00 -4.02
C SER A 10 -3.83 19.90 -4.90
N GLU A 11 -3.28 20.29 -6.04
CA GLU A 11 -4.07 20.83 -7.15
C GLU A 11 -5.08 19.77 -7.64
N ASP A 12 -6.15 20.25 -8.28
CA ASP A 12 -7.17 19.38 -8.85
C ASP A 12 -6.56 18.48 -9.94
N GLY A 13 -6.95 17.20 -9.95
CA GLY A 13 -6.42 16.19 -10.87
C GLY A 13 -4.94 15.79 -10.69
N ALA A 14 -4.22 16.32 -9.69
CA ALA A 14 -2.80 16.03 -9.51
C ALA A 14 -2.51 14.63 -8.90
N VAL A 15 -3.50 14.05 -8.23
CA VAL A 15 -3.45 12.76 -7.53
C VAL A 15 -4.74 11.98 -7.75
N ASP A 16 -4.67 10.67 -7.62
CA ASP A 16 -5.82 9.78 -7.71
C ASP A 16 -6.31 9.37 -6.32
N VAL A 17 -7.63 9.24 -6.15
CA VAL A 17 -8.25 8.57 -5.00
C VAL A 17 -8.73 7.19 -5.43
N LYS A 18 -8.10 6.13 -4.91
CA LYS A 18 -8.38 4.74 -5.33
C LYS A 18 -8.70 3.84 -4.14
N THR A 19 -9.44 2.76 -4.41
CA THR A 19 -9.65 1.64 -3.50
C THR A 19 -8.90 0.38 -3.94
N GLU A 20 -8.29 0.39 -5.12
CA GLU A 20 -7.46 -0.68 -5.65
C GLU A 20 -6.24 -0.10 -6.37
N ILE A 21 -5.07 -0.72 -6.18
CA ILE A 21 -3.86 -0.41 -6.92
C ILE A 21 -3.18 -1.69 -7.41
N THR A 22 -2.44 -1.56 -8.50
CA THR A 22 -1.47 -2.58 -8.95
C THR A 22 -0.07 -2.03 -8.72
N ILE A 23 0.83 -2.84 -8.18
CA ILE A 23 2.22 -2.43 -7.92
C ILE A 23 3.23 -3.40 -8.53
N ASP A 24 4.36 -2.86 -8.98
CA ASP A 24 5.54 -3.66 -9.32
C ASP A 24 6.30 -4.02 -8.04
N PHE A 25 5.89 -5.12 -7.41
CA PHE A 25 6.33 -5.49 -6.09
C PHE A 25 7.70 -6.16 -6.07
N GLN A 26 8.59 -5.62 -5.24
CA GLN A 26 9.88 -6.18 -4.91
C GLN A 26 9.87 -6.61 -3.44
N LYS A 27 9.94 -7.93 -3.22
CA LYS A 27 9.99 -8.54 -1.89
C LYS A 27 11.26 -8.11 -1.16
N SER A 28 11.14 -7.75 0.11
CA SER A 28 12.30 -7.43 0.94
C SER A 28 13.19 -8.67 1.12
N PRO A 29 14.53 -8.57 0.95
CA PRO A 29 15.44 -9.69 1.18
C PRO A 29 15.43 -10.18 2.64
N PHE A 30 14.92 -9.36 3.57
CA PHE A 30 14.80 -9.70 4.99
C PHE A 30 13.47 -10.37 5.35
N TYR A 31 12.49 -10.37 4.43
CA TYR A 31 11.21 -11.05 4.63
C TYR A 31 11.26 -12.47 4.07
N LYS A 32 11.33 -13.46 4.98
CA LYS A 32 11.55 -14.87 4.62
C LYS A 32 10.29 -15.64 4.22
N SER A 33 9.10 -15.14 4.56
CA SER A 33 7.84 -15.83 4.25
C SER A 33 7.33 -15.44 2.87
N GLU A 34 6.39 -16.19 2.32
CA GLU A 34 5.66 -15.80 1.11
C GLU A 34 4.45 -14.92 1.44
N ILE A 35 3.96 -14.22 0.42
CA ILE A 35 2.65 -13.56 0.43
C ILE A 35 1.62 -14.46 -0.23
N ALA A 36 0.37 -14.39 0.19
CA ALA A 36 -0.72 -15.19 -0.37
C ALA A 36 -1.91 -14.30 -0.77
N GLU A 37 -2.71 -14.78 -1.72
CA GLU A 37 -3.99 -14.14 -2.04
C GLU A 37 -4.92 -14.13 -0.82
N ASN A 38 -5.74 -13.09 -0.72
CA ASN A 38 -6.63 -12.78 0.40
C ASN A 38 -5.95 -12.55 1.76
N GLN A 39 -4.62 -12.60 1.84
CA GLN A 39 -3.90 -12.21 3.05
C GLN A 39 -4.01 -10.69 3.27
N GLY A 40 -4.31 -10.30 4.51
CA GLY A 40 -4.34 -8.90 4.94
C GLY A 40 -2.95 -8.29 5.09
N CYS A 41 -2.84 -7.00 4.80
CA CYS A 41 -1.62 -6.22 4.94
C CYS A 41 -1.92 -4.76 5.32
N LEU A 42 -0.88 -4.03 5.71
CA LEU A 42 -0.93 -2.57 5.74
C LEU A 42 -0.10 -2.04 4.58
N VAL A 43 -0.57 -0.98 3.94
CA VAL A 43 0.14 -0.31 2.86
C VAL A 43 0.43 1.11 3.28
N ASN A 44 1.70 1.50 3.18
CA ASN A 44 2.15 2.87 3.35
C ASN A 44 2.37 3.53 1.99
N ILE A 45 1.73 4.69 1.78
CA ILE A 45 1.93 5.57 0.61
C ILE A 45 2.13 6.99 1.13
N GLY A 46 3.36 7.48 1.07
CA GLY A 46 3.74 8.74 1.72
C GLY A 46 3.46 8.67 3.23
N LEU A 47 2.61 9.56 3.74
CA LEU A 47 2.23 9.60 5.15
C LEU A 47 0.94 8.81 5.47
N GLN A 48 0.28 8.23 4.47
CA GLN A 48 -0.91 7.40 4.67
C GLN A 48 -0.50 5.97 5.02
N ILE A 49 -1.20 5.37 5.99
CA ILE A 49 -1.13 3.93 6.28
C ILE A 49 -2.57 3.41 6.29
N LYS A 50 -2.88 2.46 5.41
CA LYS A 50 -4.23 1.90 5.26
C LYS A 50 -4.20 0.38 5.28
N ALA A 51 -5.23 -0.23 5.87
CA ALA A 51 -5.46 -1.66 5.80
C ALA A 51 -5.94 -2.07 4.41
N ALA A 52 -5.44 -3.19 3.94
CA ALA A 52 -5.69 -3.72 2.62
C ALA A 52 -5.53 -5.25 2.60
N LYS A 53 -5.81 -5.85 1.44
CA LYS A 53 -5.56 -7.27 1.17
C LYS A 53 -5.02 -7.48 -0.24
N PHE A 54 -4.22 -8.53 -0.42
CA PHE A 54 -3.78 -8.95 -1.75
C PHE A 54 -4.94 -9.65 -2.49
N THR A 55 -5.38 -9.12 -3.62
CA THR A 55 -6.42 -9.75 -4.45
C THR A 55 -5.87 -10.56 -5.61
N SER A 56 -4.61 -10.30 -5.99
CA SER A 56 -3.85 -11.13 -6.93
C SER A 56 -2.37 -10.96 -6.61
N ILE A 57 -1.56 -12.01 -6.76
CA ILE A 57 -0.11 -11.98 -6.49
C ILE A 57 0.76 -11.82 -7.74
N ASN A 58 0.21 -11.95 -8.95
CA ASN A 58 0.94 -11.75 -10.20
C ASN A 58 -0.01 -11.32 -11.35
N PRO A 59 -0.10 -10.02 -11.67
CA PRO A 59 0.56 -8.89 -11.01
C PRO A 59 0.02 -8.66 -9.59
N LEU A 60 0.81 -8.00 -8.72
CA LEU A 60 0.38 -7.76 -7.35
C LEU A 60 -0.71 -6.68 -7.31
N LYS A 61 -1.95 -7.10 -7.06
CA LYS A 61 -3.12 -6.23 -6.87
C LYS A 61 -3.50 -6.17 -5.40
N ILE A 62 -3.80 -4.96 -4.94
CA ILE A 62 -4.10 -4.66 -3.54
C ILE A 62 -5.39 -3.85 -3.47
N THR A 63 -6.35 -4.33 -2.68
CA THR A 63 -7.61 -3.63 -2.42
C THR A 63 -7.65 -3.12 -0.99
N PHE A 64 -7.98 -1.85 -0.81
CA PHE A 64 -8.02 -1.15 0.46
C PHE A 64 -9.41 -1.18 1.10
N GLU A 65 -9.46 -1.21 2.43
CA GLU A 65 -10.72 -1.07 3.17
C GLU A 65 -11.28 0.35 3.12
N LYS A 66 -10.39 1.35 3.03
CA LYS A 66 -10.72 2.77 2.91
C LYS A 66 -9.97 3.38 1.73
N PRO A 67 -10.51 4.40 1.04
CA PRO A 67 -9.82 5.06 -0.04
C PRO A 67 -8.43 5.57 0.35
N ILE A 68 -7.52 5.55 -0.61
CA ILE A 68 -6.16 6.06 -0.47
C ILE A 68 -5.84 7.03 -1.60
N VAL A 69 -5.11 8.09 -1.27
CA VAL A 69 -4.58 9.04 -2.27
C VAL A 69 -3.26 8.51 -2.80
N CYS A 70 -3.08 8.44 -4.11
CA CYS A 70 -1.86 7.93 -4.72
C CYS A 70 -1.58 8.55 -6.09
N LYS A 71 -0.38 8.32 -6.62
CA LYS A 71 0.02 8.71 -7.98
C LYS A 71 0.80 7.58 -8.65
N LYS A 72 0.66 7.45 -9.97
CA LYS A 72 1.50 6.55 -10.77
C LYS A 72 2.99 6.83 -10.53
N GLY A 73 3.77 5.77 -10.38
CA GLY A 73 5.20 5.82 -10.07
C GLY A 73 5.54 6.07 -8.61
N GLN A 74 4.57 6.42 -7.76
CA GLN A 74 4.80 6.57 -6.33
C GLN A 74 5.12 5.23 -5.68
N ILE A 75 6.00 5.23 -4.68
CA ILE A 75 6.37 4.03 -3.94
C ILE A 75 5.31 3.70 -2.89
N ALA A 76 4.85 2.45 -2.90
CA ALA A 76 4.07 1.83 -1.85
C ALA A 76 4.96 0.85 -1.07
N VAL A 77 4.95 0.95 0.26
CA VAL A 77 5.63 -0.01 1.16
C VAL A 77 4.59 -0.91 1.81
N ILE A 78 4.78 -2.21 1.69
CA ILE A 78 3.83 -3.20 2.21
C ILE A 78 4.34 -3.73 3.55
N LEU A 79 3.46 -3.80 4.53
CA LEU A 79 3.78 -4.14 5.90
C LEU A 79 2.92 -5.32 6.39
N LYS A 80 3.50 -6.18 7.23
CA LYS A 80 2.81 -7.27 7.90
C LYS A 80 2.28 -6.81 9.27
N PRO A 81 0.96 -6.77 9.49
CA PRO A 81 0.39 -6.35 10.77
C PRO A 81 0.47 -7.42 11.86
N GLU A 82 0.47 -8.71 11.51
CA GLU A 82 0.33 -9.84 12.45
C GLU A 82 1.60 -10.20 13.25
N SER A 83 2.70 -9.45 13.08
CA SER A 83 3.94 -9.71 13.80
C SER A 83 3.97 -8.89 15.09
N PRO A 84 4.66 -9.36 16.17
CA PRO A 84 4.80 -8.58 17.42
C PRO A 84 5.37 -7.17 17.20
N THR A 85 6.06 -6.98 16.07
CA THR A 85 6.47 -5.68 15.53
C THR A 85 6.02 -5.61 14.07
N ILE A 86 5.53 -4.47 13.59
CA ILE A 86 5.20 -4.29 12.16
C ILE A 86 6.47 -4.52 11.34
N ARG A 87 6.42 -5.44 10.36
CA ARG A 87 7.56 -5.78 9.50
C ARG A 87 7.32 -5.36 8.07
N ILE A 88 8.38 -4.93 7.39
CA ILE A 88 8.36 -4.61 5.96
C ILE A 88 8.37 -5.91 5.15
N LEU A 89 7.33 -6.12 4.35
CA LEU A 89 7.21 -7.23 3.40
C LEU A 89 8.02 -6.97 2.13
N GLY A 90 8.00 -5.71 1.68
CA GLY A 90 8.61 -5.26 0.44
C GLY A 90 8.04 -3.92 0.03
N SER A 91 8.40 -3.47 -1.17
CA SER A 91 7.95 -2.20 -1.72
C SER A 91 7.80 -2.30 -3.23
N GLY A 92 7.05 -1.39 -3.84
CA GLY A 92 6.89 -1.34 -5.28
C GLY A 92 6.39 0.01 -5.77
N SER A 93 6.57 0.28 -7.05
CA SER A 93 6.00 1.45 -7.70
C SER A 93 4.56 1.17 -8.14
N ILE A 94 3.68 2.16 -7.96
CA ILE A 94 2.28 2.09 -8.38
C ILE A 94 2.19 2.25 -9.90
N GLN A 95 1.44 1.36 -10.56
CA GLN A 95 1.25 1.35 -12.02
C GLN A 95 0.14 2.28 -12.51
#